data_AF-A0AAW0HXM4-F1
#
_entry.id   AF-A0AAW0HXM4-F1
#
_cell.length_a   1.000
_cell.length_b   1.000
_cell.length_c   1.000
_cell.angle_alpha   90.00
_cell.angle_beta   90.00
_cell.angle_gamma   90.00
#
_symmetry.space_group_name_H-M   'P 1'
#
loop_
_entity.id
_entity.type
_entity.pdbx_description
1 polymer ?
#
loop_
_entity_poly.entity_id
_entity_poly.type
_entity_poly.pdbx_seq_one_letter_code
_entity_poly.pdbx_strand_id
1 'polypeptide(L)'
;MKLPIFIADAFTATAFRGNPAAVCLLENTLDDDSHQLIAREMNLSETAFIRKLQPTDNFTQSSHFGLRWFTPESEFPLCENTNSTLTFATMSGELKARRAEDGIVLDFPLYPAFPQDFHEVEDLIKDIRYSPDTKNLMVRLSDSYNRSFLETLRVNTEPLPRMEKTGKVKGLILTLRGEPGEQTPHYDFYSRYFAPWVGVAEDPVTGSAHTILGPYWSEELGKKEMRAFQCSRRGGELDISLRPDGRVDLKGSEAGFQQGRDLTDRTGRKMKLPIFIADAFTATAFRGNPAAVCLLENALAEDAHQQIAREMNLSETAFVRKLQPSDNFTQSSCFGLRWFTPMSEVPLCGHATLASAAVLFHKIKNTNSTLTFVTMSGELKARRAEDGIVLDFPLYPAFPQDFHEVEDLIKDIRYSPDTRKLLLRLSDSYDRSFLETLRVNTEPLPRMEKTGKVKGLILTLRGEPEGQTPHYDFYSRYFAPWVGLPEDPVTGAAHTVLSSYWSQQLGKREMRAFQCSRRGGELDISLRPDGRVDLKGGAAVVLEGTLTV
;
A
#
# COMPACT_ATOMS: atom_id res chain seq x y z
N MET A 1 1.81 -16.23 -16.37
CA MET A 1 0.97 -15.38 -17.24
C MET A 1 1.57 -13.98 -17.25
N LYS A 2 1.32 -13.18 -18.30
CA LYS A 2 1.43 -11.71 -18.26
C LYS A 2 0.00 -11.15 -18.30
N LEU A 3 -0.30 -10.05 -17.61
CA LEU A 3 -1.65 -9.57 -17.34
C LEU A 3 -1.71 -8.01 -17.29
N PRO A 4 -2.40 -7.30 -18.20
CA PRO A 4 -2.18 -5.86 -18.46
C PRO A 4 -2.53 -4.96 -17.29
N ILE A 5 -1.66 -4.05 -16.83
CA ILE A 5 -1.97 -3.09 -15.75
C ILE A 5 -1.70 -1.66 -16.12
N PHE A 6 -2.57 -0.82 -15.58
CA PHE A 6 -2.39 0.62 -15.48
C PHE A 6 -2.73 1.02 -14.05
N ILE A 7 -1.95 1.92 -13.47
CA ILE A 7 -2.39 2.70 -12.31
C ILE A 7 -2.95 4.01 -12.89
N ALA A 8 -4.15 4.38 -12.48
CA ALA A 8 -4.81 5.60 -12.93
C ALA A 8 -5.43 6.36 -11.75
N ASP A 9 -5.20 7.66 -11.71
CA ASP A 9 -5.76 8.56 -10.70
C ASP A 9 -7.15 9.03 -11.13
N ALA A 10 -8.19 8.36 -10.63
CA ALA A 10 -9.58 8.71 -10.93
C ALA A 10 -10.02 9.99 -10.21
N PHE A 11 -10.95 10.73 -10.81
CA PHE A 11 -11.51 11.99 -10.28
C PHE A 11 -10.47 13.12 -10.08
N THR A 12 -9.45 13.16 -10.95
CA THR A 12 -8.45 14.23 -11.04
C THR A 12 -7.82 14.26 -12.44
N ALA A 13 -7.16 15.36 -12.80
CA ALA A 13 -6.23 15.46 -13.93
C ALA A 13 -4.76 15.60 -13.50
N THR A 14 -4.48 15.62 -12.19
CA THR A 14 -3.14 15.76 -11.59
C THR A 14 -2.66 14.43 -11.03
N ALA A 15 -1.42 14.03 -11.32
CA ALA A 15 -0.81 12.84 -10.75
C ALA A 15 -0.73 12.91 -9.21
N PHE A 16 -0.89 11.77 -8.54
CA PHE A 16 -0.82 11.62 -7.07
C PHE A 16 -1.95 12.35 -6.31
N ARG A 17 -3.03 12.71 -7.02
CA ARG A 17 -4.31 13.21 -6.50
C ARG A 17 -5.41 12.18 -6.76
N GLY A 18 -6.68 12.50 -6.48
CA GLY A 18 -7.79 11.62 -6.83
C GLY A 18 -7.76 10.28 -6.11
N ASN A 19 -8.39 9.25 -6.70
CA ASN A 19 -8.35 7.87 -6.21
C ASN A 19 -7.49 6.98 -7.12
N PRO A 20 -6.36 6.42 -6.63
CA PRO A 20 -5.50 5.57 -7.44
C PRO A 20 -6.10 4.17 -7.55
N ALA A 21 -6.57 3.82 -8.73
CA ALA A 21 -7.02 2.47 -9.04
C ALA A 21 -6.02 1.78 -9.95
N ALA A 22 -5.73 0.50 -9.70
CA ALA A 22 -5.12 -0.35 -10.71
C ALA A 22 -6.20 -0.97 -11.61
N VAL A 23 -5.82 -1.34 -12.84
CA VAL A 23 -6.76 -1.80 -13.87
C VAL A 23 -6.19 -2.96 -14.66
N CYS A 24 -6.70 -4.19 -14.46
CA CYS A 24 -6.41 -5.33 -15.32
C CYS A 24 -7.23 -5.41 -16.61
N LEU A 25 -6.59 -5.81 -17.72
CA LEU A 25 -7.28 -6.20 -18.96
C LEU A 25 -7.20 -7.72 -19.21
N LEU A 26 -8.15 -8.47 -18.65
CA LEU A 26 -8.23 -9.93 -18.73
C LEU A 26 -8.55 -10.43 -20.15
N GLU A 27 -7.52 -10.94 -20.83
CA GLU A 27 -7.65 -11.79 -22.03
C GLU A 27 -8.28 -13.17 -21.71
N ASN A 28 -8.10 -13.67 -20.47
CA ASN A 28 -8.66 -14.92 -19.99
C ASN A 28 -9.24 -14.73 -18.58
N THR A 29 -10.21 -15.54 -18.18
CA THR A 29 -10.74 -15.54 -16.81
C THR A 29 -9.73 -16.11 -15.81
N LEU A 30 -9.44 -15.36 -14.75
CA LEU A 30 -8.78 -15.88 -13.54
C LEU A 30 -9.83 -16.40 -12.54
N ASP A 31 -9.41 -17.23 -11.60
CA ASP A 31 -10.17 -17.59 -10.41
C ASP A 31 -10.10 -16.49 -9.33
N ASP A 32 -11.00 -16.52 -8.35
CA ASP A 32 -11.15 -15.44 -7.36
C ASP A 32 -9.98 -15.36 -6.36
N ASP A 33 -9.26 -16.46 -6.11
CA ASP A 33 -8.04 -16.45 -5.29
C ASP A 33 -6.86 -15.85 -6.06
N SER A 34 -6.69 -16.16 -7.35
CA SER A 34 -5.75 -15.48 -8.24
C SER A 34 -6.04 -14.00 -8.32
N HIS A 35 -7.31 -13.60 -8.51
CA HIS A 35 -7.71 -12.19 -8.45
C HIS A 35 -7.32 -11.57 -7.10
N GLN A 36 -7.59 -12.22 -5.98
CA GLN A 36 -7.34 -11.67 -4.63
C GLN A 36 -5.86 -11.78 -4.16
N LEU A 37 -5.05 -12.66 -4.73
CA LEU A 37 -3.61 -12.78 -4.49
C LEU A 37 -2.83 -11.77 -5.31
N ILE A 38 -3.05 -11.74 -6.62
CA ILE A 38 -2.43 -10.78 -7.52
C ILE A 38 -2.73 -9.37 -7.01
N ALA A 39 -3.97 -9.15 -6.56
CA ALA A 39 -4.44 -8.00 -5.80
C ALA A 39 -3.54 -7.57 -4.62
N ARG A 40 -3.17 -8.45 -3.68
CA ARG A 40 -2.52 -8.00 -2.42
C ARG A 40 -1.09 -7.45 -2.62
N GLU A 41 -0.67 -7.22 -3.85
CA GLU A 41 0.66 -6.87 -4.27
C GLU A 41 0.90 -5.37 -4.49
N MET A 42 0.04 -4.64 -5.20
CA MET A 42 0.28 -3.19 -5.39
C MET A 42 -0.39 -2.26 -4.37
N ASN A 43 -1.09 -2.82 -3.38
CA ASN A 43 -1.53 -2.14 -2.15
C ASN A 43 -2.34 -0.83 -2.33
N LEU A 44 -3.27 -0.79 -3.30
CA LEU A 44 -4.19 0.33 -3.56
C LEU A 44 -5.60 0.08 -2.96
N SER A 45 -6.43 1.12 -2.96
CA SER A 45 -7.83 1.13 -2.46
C SER A 45 -8.74 0.17 -3.22
N GLU A 46 -8.75 0.26 -4.55
CA GLU A 46 -9.61 -0.51 -5.46
C GLU A 46 -8.86 -0.97 -6.71
N THR A 47 -9.44 -1.92 -7.45
CA THR A 47 -8.82 -2.48 -8.65
C THR A 47 -9.82 -3.06 -9.64
N ALA A 48 -9.76 -2.62 -10.89
CA ALA A 48 -10.70 -2.93 -11.94
C ALA A 48 -10.20 -4.04 -12.88
N PHE A 49 -10.71 -5.26 -12.73
CA PHE A 49 -10.48 -6.36 -13.68
C PHE A 49 -11.51 -6.29 -14.81
N ILE A 50 -11.12 -5.69 -15.93
CA ILE A 50 -11.90 -5.57 -17.16
C ILE A 50 -11.63 -6.81 -18.02
N ARG A 51 -12.69 -7.56 -18.36
CA ARG A 51 -12.60 -8.73 -19.25
C ARG A 51 -13.41 -8.54 -20.53
N LYS A 52 -12.98 -9.22 -21.58
CA LYS A 52 -13.78 -9.44 -22.80
C LYS A 52 -15.09 -10.18 -22.46
N LEU A 53 -16.15 -9.91 -23.22
CA LEU A 53 -17.43 -10.63 -23.09
C LEU A 53 -17.52 -11.78 -24.11
N GLN A 54 -16.95 -11.60 -25.29
CA GLN A 54 -16.82 -12.60 -26.34
C GLN A 54 -15.33 -12.81 -26.69
N PRO A 55 -14.90 -14.02 -27.10
CA PRO A 55 -13.49 -14.27 -27.48
C PRO A 55 -12.99 -13.42 -28.66
N THR A 56 -13.90 -12.86 -29.46
CA THR A 56 -13.62 -11.98 -30.60
C THR A 56 -13.51 -10.50 -30.24
N ASP A 57 -13.73 -10.12 -28.97
CA ASP A 57 -13.62 -8.72 -28.54
C ASP A 57 -12.18 -8.20 -28.57
N ASN A 58 -12.05 -6.89 -28.74
CA ASN A 58 -10.76 -6.17 -28.73
C ASN A 58 -10.88 -4.93 -27.83
N PHE A 59 -9.96 -4.79 -26.87
CA PHE A 59 -9.96 -3.67 -25.91
C PHE A 59 -9.88 -2.26 -26.56
N THR A 60 -9.42 -2.15 -27.80
CA THR A 60 -9.36 -0.88 -28.55
C THR A 60 -10.62 -0.57 -29.39
N GLN A 61 -11.48 -1.56 -29.64
CA GLN A 61 -12.58 -1.44 -30.63
C GLN A 61 -13.95 -1.89 -30.10
N SER A 62 -14.02 -2.86 -29.20
CA SER A 62 -15.27 -3.25 -28.53
C SER A 62 -15.74 -2.15 -27.58
N SER A 63 -17.06 -2.03 -27.43
CA SER A 63 -17.72 -1.05 -26.56
C SER A 63 -18.39 -1.66 -25.33
N HIS A 64 -18.33 -2.99 -25.16
CA HIS A 64 -19.00 -3.72 -24.09
C HIS A 64 -18.02 -4.69 -23.42
N PHE A 65 -17.87 -4.59 -22.10
CA PHE A 65 -16.91 -5.37 -21.31
C PHE A 65 -17.53 -5.91 -20.02
N GLY A 66 -16.96 -6.97 -19.45
CA GLY A 66 -17.25 -7.40 -18.09
C GLY A 66 -16.30 -6.73 -17.11
N LEU A 67 -16.77 -6.34 -15.93
CA LEU A 67 -15.97 -5.61 -14.93
C LEU A 67 -16.21 -6.19 -13.54
N ARG A 68 -15.14 -6.65 -12.89
CA ARG A 68 -15.12 -7.07 -11.48
C ARG A 68 -14.07 -6.26 -10.72
N TRP A 69 -14.30 -6.05 -9.43
CA TRP A 69 -13.36 -5.32 -8.58
C TRP A 69 -12.71 -6.26 -7.56
N PHE A 70 -11.38 -6.22 -7.46
CA PHE A 70 -10.59 -6.76 -6.35
C PHE A 70 -9.55 -5.69 -5.97
N THR A 71 -8.30 -5.99 -5.56
CA THR A 71 -7.42 -4.96 -4.92
C THR A 71 -5.87 -5.20 -4.89
N PRO A 72 -4.88 -4.62 -5.70
CA PRO A 72 -4.34 -4.61 -7.16
C PRO A 72 -3.11 -5.49 -7.72
N GLU A 73 -2.90 -5.66 -9.07
CA GLU A 73 -2.24 -6.80 -9.85
C GLU A 73 -0.69 -6.85 -10.23
N SER A 74 -0.04 -7.44 -11.32
CA SER A 74 -0.29 -7.58 -12.82
C SER A 74 0.68 -8.46 -13.73
N GLU A 75 1.26 -8.23 -14.97
CA GLU A 75 1.77 -7.08 -15.86
C GLU A 75 1.56 -7.18 -17.44
N PHE A 76 1.28 -6.08 -18.22
CA PHE A 76 1.21 -5.91 -19.75
C PHE A 76 0.75 -4.42 -20.12
N PRO A 77 0.68 -3.92 -21.40
CA PRO A 77 0.59 -2.46 -21.78
C PRO A 77 -0.77 -1.84 -22.27
N LEU A 78 -0.80 -0.49 -22.35
CA LEU A 78 -1.98 0.40 -22.58
C LEU A 78 -2.68 0.26 -23.96
N CYS A 79 -4.01 0.46 -23.96
CA CYS A 79 -4.87 0.49 -25.14
C CYS A 79 -5.76 1.75 -25.18
N GLU A 80 -5.68 2.56 -26.24
CA GLU A 80 -6.69 3.58 -26.52
C GLU A 80 -7.94 2.94 -27.17
N ASN A 81 -9.13 3.31 -26.71
CA ASN A 81 -10.40 2.85 -27.29
C ASN A 81 -11.09 4.01 -28.02
N THR A 82 -11.55 3.77 -29.26
CA THR A 82 -12.11 4.82 -30.12
C THR A 82 -13.60 5.08 -29.93
N ASN A 83 -14.30 4.30 -29.09
CA ASN A 83 -15.73 4.49 -28.83
C ASN A 83 -15.98 5.69 -27.92
N SER A 84 -17.03 6.47 -28.20
CA SER A 84 -17.47 7.59 -27.34
C SER A 84 -18.14 7.13 -26.04
N THR A 85 -18.60 5.87 -25.98
CA THR A 85 -19.28 5.26 -24.85
C THR A 85 -18.83 3.81 -24.68
N LEU A 86 -18.53 3.41 -23.44
CA LEU A 86 -18.25 2.04 -23.04
C LEU A 86 -19.29 1.57 -22.01
N THR A 87 -19.80 0.34 -22.17
CA THR A 87 -20.71 -0.32 -21.23
C THR A 87 -19.95 -1.40 -20.45
N PHE A 88 -20.06 -1.38 -19.13
CA PHE A 88 -19.45 -2.36 -18.23
C PHE A 88 -20.52 -3.15 -17.50
N ALA A 89 -20.55 -4.47 -17.71
CA ALA A 89 -21.37 -5.40 -16.95
C ALA A 89 -20.70 -5.72 -15.61
N THR A 90 -21.25 -5.20 -14.52
CA THR A 90 -20.77 -5.40 -13.15
C THR A 90 -21.71 -6.30 -12.33
N MET A 91 -21.30 -6.70 -11.13
CA MET A 91 -22.18 -7.43 -10.19
C MET A 91 -23.40 -6.61 -9.72
N SER A 92 -23.37 -5.28 -9.85
CA SER A 92 -24.46 -4.35 -9.53
C SER A 92 -25.26 -3.89 -10.76
N GLY A 93 -25.01 -4.48 -11.94
CA GLY A 93 -25.68 -4.14 -13.21
C GLY A 93 -24.77 -3.38 -14.19
N GLU A 94 -25.36 -2.69 -15.16
CA GLU A 94 -24.62 -1.90 -16.15
C GLU A 94 -24.18 -0.54 -15.60
N LEU A 95 -22.89 -0.24 -15.70
CA LEU A 95 -22.31 1.11 -15.63
C LEU A 95 -21.87 1.54 -17.03
N LYS A 96 -22.04 2.82 -17.39
CA LYS A 96 -21.58 3.36 -18.67
C LYS A 96 -20.60 4.51 -18.47
N ALA A 97 -19.44 4.41 -19.11
CA ALA A 97 -18.47 5.49 -19.21
C ALA A 97 -18.65 6.20 -20.56
N ARG A 98 -18.79 7.53 -20.54
CA ARG A 98 -18.91 8.38 -21.73
C ARG A 98 -17.77 9.39 -21.77
N ARG A 99 -17.19 9.59 -22.94
CA ARG A 99 -16.19 10.64 -23.18
C ARG A 99 -16.89 11.99 -23.32
N ALA A 100 -16.50 12.95 -22.50
CA ALA A 100 -16.85 14.37 -22.65
C ALA A 100 -15.70 15.12 -23.37
N GLU A 101 -15.87 16.42 -23.59
CA GLU A 101 -14.79 17.28 -24.12
C GLU A 101 -13.65 17.44 -23.10
N ASP A 102 -13.98 17.44 -21.81
CA ASP A 102 -13.13 17.75 -20.66
C ASP A 102 -13.20 16.65 -19.56
N GLY A 103 -13.21 15.37 -19.98
CA GLY A 103 -13.07 14.22 -19.08
C GLY A 103 -13.90 12.99 -19.44
N ILE A 104 -14.15 12.14 -18.44
CA ILE A 104 -14.98 10.93 -18.53
C ILE A 104 -16.13 11.02 -17.54
N VAL A 105 -17.35 10.82 -18.01
CA VAL A 105 -18.58 10.76 -17.22
C VAL A 105 -18.96 9.31 -16.99
N LEU A 106 -19.11 8.90 -15.73
CA LEU A 106 -19.58 7.59 -15.32
C LEU A 106 -21.03 7.68 -14.86
N ASP A 107 -21.94 6.88 -15.41
CA ASP A 107 -23.30 6.79 -14.88
C ASP A 107 -23.44 5.67 -13.83
N PHE A 108 -24.01 6.01 -12.68
CA PHE A 108 -24.26 5.11 -11.56
C PHE A 108 -25.76 5.06 -11.23
N PRO A 109 -26.27 3.96 -10.64
CA PRO A 109 -27.58 3.97 -10.00
C PRO A 109 -27.62 4.97 -8.84
N LEU A 110 -28.74 5.65 -8.65
CA LEU A 110 -29.02 6.48 -7.47
C LEU A 110 -29.47 5.58 -6.32
N TYR A 111 -28.81 5.67 -5.17
CA TYR A 111 -29.15 4.87 -3.98
C TYR A 111 -29.67 5.77 -2.85
N PRO A 112 -30.92 5.60 -2.39
CA PRO A 112 -31.46 6.40 -1.30
C PRO A 112 -30.82 6.03 0.04
N ALA A 113 -30.93 6.95 1.00
CA ALA A 113 -30.56 6.71 2.40
C ALA A 113 -31.62 7.31 3.34
N PHE A 114 -32.05 6.53 4.32
CA PHE A 114 -33.22 6.80 5.15
C PHE A 114 -32.80 7.28 6.55
N PRO A 115 -33.54 8.20 7.20
CA PRO A 115 -33.30 8.66 8.57
C PRO A 115 -33.09 7.51 9.55
N GLN A 116 -32.15 7.69 10.48
CA GLN A 116 -31.88 6.77 11.58
C GLN A 116 -32.05 7.50 12.91
N ASP A 117 -32.70 6.87 13.89
CA ASP A 117 -32.81 7.42 15.24
C ASP A 117 -31.45 7.40 15.93
N PHE A 118 -31.07 8.53 16.53
CA PHE A 118 -29.90 8.62 17.41
C PHE A 118 -30.21 9.50 18.62
N HIS A 119 -29.57 9.20 19.75
CA HIS A 119 -29.59 10.06 20.93
C HIS A 119 -28.37 10.99 20.89
N GLU A 120 -28.50 12.16 21.52
CA GLU A 120 -27.67 13.34 21.27
C GLU A 120 -26.16 13.08 21.37
N VAL A 121 -25.45 13.36 20.27
CA VAL A 121 -23.99 13.50 20.24
C VAL A 121 -23.70 15.00 20.08
N GLU A 122 -23.41 15.65 21.22
CA GLU A 122 -23.20 17.09 21.43
C GLU A 122 -22.78 17.88 20.17
N ASP A 123 -23.68 18.72 19.64
CA ASP A 123 -23.52 19.73 18.58
C ASP A 123 -22.82 19.32 17.25
N LEU A 124 -22.32 18.09 17.13
CA LEU A 124 -21.46 17.62 16.04
C LEU A 124 -22.25 17.03 14.88
N ILE A 125 -23.31 16.28 15.17
CA ILE A 125 -24.09 15.52 14.19
C ILE A 125 -25.45 16.20 14.00
N LYS A 126 -25.80 16.47 12.74
CA LYS A 126 -27.06 17.11 12.34
C LYS A 126 -28.03 16.17 11.61
N ASP A 127 -27.53 15.09 11.01
CA ASP A 127 -28.36 14.04 10.38
C ASP A 127 -27.60 12.71 10.31
N ILE A 128 -28.31 11.58 10.41
CA ILE A 128 -27.77 10.25 10.15
C ILE A 128 -28.72 9.52 9.20
N ARG A 129 -28.19 9.08 8.06
CA ARG A 129 -28.93 8.29 7.05
C ARG A 129 -28.27 6.94 6.83
N TYR A 130 -29.06 5.89 6.59
CA TYR A 130 -28.55 4.56 6.20
C TYR A 130 -29.10 4.15 4.84
N SER A 131 -28.21 3.70 3.95
CA SER A 131 -28.55 3.16 2.62
C SER A 131 -28.50 1.63 2.65
N PRO A 132 -29.63 0.91 2.53
CA PRO A 132 -29.66 -0.54 2.63
C PRO A 132 -29.00 -1.24 1.43
N ASP A 133 -29.09 -0.64 0.24
CA ASP A 133 -28.57 -1.19 -1.02
C ASP A 133 -27.04 -1.20 -1.04
N THR A 134 -26.43 -0.11 -0.58
CA THR A 134 -24.97 0.07 -0.53
C THR A 134 -24.34 -0.36 0.80
N LYS A 135 -25.15 -0.51 1.85
CA LYS A 135 -24.73 -0.77 3.24
C LYS A 135 -23.87 0.34 3.85
N ASN A 136 -24.04 1.58 3.38
CA ASN A 136 -23.34 2.74 3.92
C ASN A 136 -24.17 3.48 4.98
N LEU A 137 -23.51 3.86 6.07
CA LEU A 137 -24.01 4.82 7.05
C LEU A 137 -23.44 6.21 6.70
N MET A 138 -24.31 7.20 6.52
CA MET A 138 -23.94 8.58 6.23
C MET A 138 -24.23 9.45 7.46
N VAL A 139 -23.24 10.20 7.91
CA VAL A 139 -23.33 11.15 9.01
C VAL A 139 -23.08 12.55 8.45
N ARG A 140 -24.10 13.40 8.52
CA ARG A 140 -24.00 14.82 8.17
C ARG A 140 -23.58 15.59 9.41
N LEU A 141 -22.43 16.24 9.34
CA LEU A 141 -21.93 17.11 10.39
C LEU A 141 -22.76 18.40 10.45
N SER A 142 -22.72 19.07 11.60
CA SER A 142 -23.42 20.35 11.81
C SER A 142 -22.86 21.47 10.94
N ASP A 143 -23.73 22.40 10.53
CA ASP A 143 -23.38 23.56 9.70
C ASP A 143 -22.49 24.59 10.46
N SER A 144 -22.17 24.34 11.75
CA SER A 144 -21.18 25.09 12.54
C SER A 144 -19.72 24.73 12.25
N TYR A 145 -19.47 23.62 11.54
CA TYR A 145 -18.14 23.18 11.13
C TYR A 145 -17.85 23.53 9.66
N ASN A 146 -16.57 23.49 9.28
CA ASN A 146 -16.11 23.83 7.92
C ASN A 146 -15.23 22.73 7.30
N ARG A 147 -14.80 22.97 6.05
CA ARG A 147 -13.88 22.11 5.30
C ARG A 147 -12.64 21.72 6.12
N SER A 148 -12.01 22.70 6.77
CA SER A 148 -10.77 22.48 7.53
C SER A 148 -10.98 21.56 8.75
N PHE A 149 -12.14 21.66 9.42
CA PHE A 149 -12.51 20.68 10.43
C PHE A 149 -12.64 19.27 9.84
N LEU A 150 -13.35 19.10 8.72
CA LEU A 150 -13.53 17.79 8.09
C LEU A 150 -12.19 17.19 7.60
N GLU A 151 -11.27 17.99 7.05
CA GLU A 151 -9.92 17.57 6.65
C GLU A 151 -9.04 17.17 7.85
N THR A 152 -9.19 17.83 9.01
CA THR A 152 -8.37 17.57 10.21
C THR A 152 -8.96 16.53 11.18
N LEU A 153 -10.25 16.19 11.03
CA LEU A 153 -10.97 15.23 11.85
C LEU A 153 -10.30 13.85 11.84
N ARG A 154 -9.98 13.33 13.04
CA ARG A 154 -9.34 12.02 13.23
C ARG A 154 -10.36 10.95 13.56
N VAL A 155 -10.88 10.29 12.53
CA VAL A 155 -11.81 9.16 12.68
C VAL A 155 -11.03 7.91 13.11
N ASN A 156 -11.36 7.33 14.27
CA ASN A 156 -10.81 6.04 14.66
C ASN A 156 -11.67 4.91 14.08
N THR A 157 -11.19 4.28 13.01
CA THR A 157 -11.93 3.26 12.25
C THR A 157 -11.67 1.83 12.73
N GLU A 158 -10.61 1.57 13.50
CA GLU A 158 -10.23 0.23 13.99
C GLU A 158 -11.29 -0.48 14.87
N PRO A 159 -12.03 0.20 15.78
CA PRO A 159 -13.05 -0.47 16.58
C PRO A 159 -14.33 -0.80 15.78
N LEU A 160 -14.57 -0.15 14.63
CA LEU A 160 -15.86 -0.25 13.93
C LEU A 160 -16.19 -1.69 13.46
N PRO A 161 -15.27 -2.49 12.88
CA PRO A 161 -15.51 -3.90 12.57
C PRO A 161 -15.61 -4.82 13.80
N ARG A 162 -15.22 -4.34 15.00
CA ARG A 162 -15.39 -5.06 16.27
C ARG A 162 -16.76 -4.76 16.90
N MET A 163 -17.28 -3.55 16.69
CA MET A 163 -18.58 -3.10 17.19
C MET A 163 -19.73 -3.59 16.30
N GLU A 164 -19.62 -3.42 14.98
CA GLU A 164 -20.63 -3.89 14.01
C GLU A 164 -20.10 -5.11 13.25
N LYS A 165 -20.54 -6.29 13.70
CA LYS A 165 -20.17 -7.61 13.14
C LYS A 165 -21.25 -8.26 12.28
N THR A 166 -22.45 -7.67 12.19
CA THR A 166 -23.59 -8.30 11.49
C THR A 166 -23.54 -8.12 9.98
N GLY A 167 -22.60 -7.31 9.47
CA GLY A 167 -22.47 -7.00 8.06
C GLY A 167 -23.64 -6.15 7.54
N LYS A 168 -24.30 -5.39 8.43
CA LYS A 168 -25.30 -4.37 8.07
C LYS A 168 -24.61 -3.13 7.50
N VAL A 169 -23.57 -2.64 8.19
CA VAL A 169 -22.73 -1.53 7.72
C VAL A 169 -21.48 -2.10 7.05
N LYS A 170 -21.07 -1.49 5.93
CA LYS A 170 -19.82 -1.75 5.22
C LYS A 170 -18.94 -0.51 5.03
N GLY A 171 -19.52 0.68 5.11
CA GLY A 171 -18.80 1.94 5.03
C GLY A 171 -19.48 3.07 5.78
N LEU A 172 -18.68 4.08 6.12
CA LEU A 172 -19.06 5.30 6.81
C LEU A 172 -18.73 6.49 5.91
N ILE A 173 -19.75 7.27 5.57
CA ILE A 173 -19.63 8.55 4.86
C ILE A 173 -19.76 9.66 5.90
N LEU A 174 -18.77 10.55 5.97
CA LEU A 174 -18.91 11.84 6.66
C LEU A 174 -19.15 12.93 5.62
N THR A 175 -20.07 13.84 5.86
CA THR A 175 -20.35 14.95 4.92
C THR A 175 -20.71 16.24 5.63
N LEU A 176 -20.45 17.36 4.94
CA LEU A 176 -20.65 18.72 5.41
C LEU A 176 -21.11 19.60 4.23
N ARG A 177 -21.93 20.62 4.51
CA ARG A 177 -22.34 21.61 3.52
C ARG A 177 -21.15 22.42 3.01
N GLY A 178 -21.21 22.88 1.77
CA GLY A 178 -20.31 23.90 1.23
C GLY A 178 -20.49 25.25 1.91
N GLU A 179 -19.40 26.02 2.03
CA GLU A 179 -19.44 27.41 2.49
C GLU A 179 -19.94 28.31 1.33
N PRO A 180 -21.03 29.08 1.48
CA PRO A 180 -21.46 30.02 0.46
C PRO A 180 -20.52 31.23 0.42
N GLY A 181 -19.71 31.35 -0.63
CA GLY A 181 -18.80 32.49 -0.82
C GLY A 181 -18.07 32.50 -2.16
N GLU A 182 -17.32 33.56 -2.42
CA GLU A 182 -16.59 33.81 -3.68
C GLU A 182 -15.30 32.97 -3.85
N GLN A 183 -15.13 31.91 -3.05
CA GLN A 183 -13.98 31.01 -3.14
C GLN A 183 -14.00 30.28 -4.49
N THR A 184 -12.86 30.24 -5.17
CA THR A 184 -12.68 29.52 -6.45
C THR A 184 -11.57 28.48 -6.31
N PRO A 185 -11.82 27.19 -6.63
CA PRO A 185 -13.12 26.59 -6.97
C PRO A 185 -14.13 26.57 -5.80
N HIS A 186 -15.42 26.71 -6.12
CA HIS A 186 -16.56 26.59 -5.20
C HIS A 186 -17.06 25.14 -5.14
N TYR A 187 -17.46 24.68 -3.95
CA TYR A 187 -18.04 23.36 -3.72
C TYR A 187 -19.38 23.48 -2.98
N ASP A 188 -20.38 22.74 -3.44
CA ASP A 188 -21.71 22.65 -2.83
C ASP A 188 -21.72 21.82 -1.54
N PHE A 189 -20.84 20.82 -1.46
CA PHE A 189 -20.63 20.00 -0.27
C PHE A 189 -19.25 19.34 -0.23
N TYR A 190 -18.89 18.87 0.96
CA TYR A 190 -17.66 18.16 1.26
C TYR A 190 -17.96 16.75 1.78
N SER A 191 -17.07 15.79 1.54
CA SER A 191 -17.24 14.38 1.95
C SER A 191 -15.93 13.72 2.40
N ARG A 192 -16.01 12.63 3.18
CA ARG A 192 -14.93 11.65 3.43
C ARG A 192 -15.54 10.25 3.55
N TYR A 193 -14.82 9.21 3.15
CA TYR A 193 -15.32 7.83 3.16
C TYR A 193 -14.35 6.85 3.81
N PHE A 194 -14.88 5.97 4.66
CA PHE A 194 -14.11 5.00 5.42
C PHE A 194 -14.80 3.63 5.34
N ALA A 195 -14.11 2.57 4.93
CA ALA A 195 -14.69 1.23 4.79
C ALA A 195 -13.83 0.14 5.48
N PRO A 196 -13.55 0.26 6.80
CA PRO A 196 -12.65 -0.65 7.52
C PRO A 196 -13.14 -2.11 7.54
N TRP A 197 -14.45 -2.34 7.36
CA TRP A 197 -15.04 -3.68 7.23
C TRP A 197 -14.57 -4.45 5.99
N VAL A 198 -14.03 -3.77 4.97
CA VAL A 198 -13.41 -4.37 3.77
C VAL A 198 -11.90 -4.07 3.67
N GLY A 199 -11.30 -3.55 4.74
CA GLY A 199 -9.86 -3.25 4.83
C GLY A 199 -9.43 -1.85 4.37
N VAL A 200 -10.33 -1.06 3.78
CA VAL A 200 -10.03 0.31 3.33
C VAL A 200 -10.17 1.27 4.51
N ALA A 201 -9.05 1.74 5.05
CA ALA A 201 -9.03 2.62 6.22
C ALA A 201 -9.74 3.96 5.96
N GLU A 202 -9.38 4.62 4.86
CA GLU A 202 -10.05 5.79 4.26
C GLU A 202 -9.86 5.67 2.74
N ASP A 203 -10.92 5.89 1.96
CA ASP A 203 -10.85 5.89 0.50
C ASP A 203 -10.61 7.31 -0.03
N PRO A 204 -9.67 7.53 -0.97
CA PRO A 204 -9.38 8.86 -1.46
C PRO A 204 -10.53 9.59 -2.17
N VAL A 205 -11.26 8.93 -3.08
CA VAL A 205 -12.43 9.52 -3.79
C VAL A 205 -13.41 8.43 -4.20
N THR A 206 -14.61 8.46 -3.61
CA THR A 206 -15.54 7.32 -3.66
C THR A 206 -16.75 7.63 -4.54
N GLY A 207 -16.76 7.12 -5.78
CA GLY A 207 -17.91 7.29 -6.68
C GLY A 207 -19.21 6.72 -6.09
N SER A 208 -19.13 5.54 -5.46
CA SER A 208 -20.26 4.86 -4.80
C SER A 208 -20.78 5.52 -3.52
N ALA A 209 -20.04 6.46 -2.92
CA ALA A 209 -20.58 7.32 -1.86
C ALA A 209 -21.41 8.47 -2.45
N HIS A 210 -21.02 8.98 -3.62
CA HIS A 210 -21.66 10.11 -4.27
C HIS A 210 -23.01 9.77 -4.92
N THR A 211 -23.34 8.48 -5.10
CA THR A 211 -24.70 8.01 -5.43
C THR A 211 -25.71 8.21 -4.31
N ILE A 212 -25.25 8.47 -3.08
CA ILE A 212 -26.06 8.74 -1.87
C ILE A 212 -26.00 10.23 -1.52
N LEU A 213 -24.79 10.82 -1.60
CA LEU A 213 -24.60 12.26 -1.35
C LEU A 213 -25.29 13.11 -2.42
N GLY A 214 -25.33 12.67 -3.68
CA GLY A 214 -26.03 13.31 -4.78
C GLY A 214 -27.53 13.56 -4.50
N PRO A 215 -28.36 12.52 -4.26
CA PRO A 215 -29.77 12.72 -3.91
C PRO A 215 -29.94 13.52 -2.60
N TYR A 216 -29.12 13.26 -1.57
CA TYR A 216 -29.22 13.96 -0.30
C TYR A 216 -28.99 15.48 -0.41
N TRP A 217 -27.86 15.90 -0.98
CA TRP A 217 -27.55 17.31 -1.15
C TRP A 217 -28.43 17.98 -2.21
N SER A 218 -29.00 17.22 -3.15
CA SER A 218 -30.03 17.74 -4.07
C SER A 218 -31.32 18.13 -3.36
N GLU A 219 -31.75 17.36 -2.36
CA GLU A 219 -32.91 17.68 -1.51
C GLU A 219 -32.61 18.90 -0.63
N GLU A 220 -31.45 18.92 0.04
CA GLU A 220 -31.01 19.98 0.95
C GLU A 220 -30.68 21.33 0.29
N LEU A 221 -30.24 21.32 -0.98
CA LEU A 221 -29.82 22.52 -1.71
C LEU A 221 -30.79 22.93 -2.84
N GLY A 222 -31.78 22.09 -3.18
CA GLY A 222 -32.69 22.31 -4.30
C GLY A 222 -32.03 22.23 -5.69
N LYS A 223 -30.78 21.72 -5.78
CA LYS A 223 -29.98 21.65 -7.02
C LYS A 223 -30.09 20.28 -7.68
N LYS A 224 -29.84 20.19 -9.00
CA LYS A 224 -29.67 18.91 -9.73
C LYS A 224 -28.29 18.72 -10.34
N GLU A 225 -27.54 19.81 -10.51
CA GLU A 225 -26.12 19.86 -10.81
C GLU A 225 -25.40 20.44 -9.59
N MET A 226 -24.33 19.78 -9.13
CA MET A 226 -23.57 20.16 -7.94
C MET A 226 -22.10 19.79 -8.11
N ARG A 227 -21.20 20.50 -7.42
CA ARG A 227 -19.77 20.17 -7.37
C ARG A 227 -19.33 19.82 -5.95
N ALA A 228 -18.66 18.69 -5.78
CA ALA A 228 -18.25 18.15 -4.49
C ALA A 228 -16.73 17.99 -4.38
N PHE A 229 -16.20 18.04 -3.16
CA PHE A 229 -14.81 17.70 -2.86
C PHE A 229 -14.72 16.64 -1.75
N GLN A 230 -14.08 15.51 -2.05
CA GLN A 230 -13.78 14.51 -1.03
C GLN A 230 -12.49 14.90 -0.29
N CYS A 231 -12.63 15.33 0.98
CA CYS A 231 -11.60 15.83 1.89
C CYS A 231 -10.63 14.75 2.41
N SER A 232 -10.25 13.79 1.56
CA SER A 232 -9.18 12.83 1.87
C SER A 232 -7.81 13.50 1.77
N ARG A 233 -6.75 12.81 2.22
CA ARG A 233 -5.36 13.30 2.10
C ARG A 233 -4.94 13.59 0.65
N ARG A 234 -5.46 12.84 -0.34
CA ARG A 234 -5.21 13.11 -1.76
C ARG A 234 -6.10 14.22 -2.27
N GLY A 235 -7.39 14.20 -1.88
CA GLY A 235 -8.40 15.11 -2.39
C GLY A 235 -8.84 14.75 -3.80
N GLY A 236 -10.11 14.97 -4.12
CA GLY A 236 -10.63 14.84 -5.46
C GLY A 236 -11.95 15.56 -5.65
N GLU A 237 -12.22 15.94 -6.90
CA GLU A 237 -13.30 16.84 -7.28
C GLU A 237 -14.29 16.10 -8.18
N LEU A 238 -15.58 16.16 -7.82
CA LEU A 238 -16.64 15.51 -8.57
C LEU A 238 -17.66 16.55 -9.02
N ASP A 239 -17.89 16.63 -10.32
CA ASP A 239 -19.10 17.22 -10.89
C ASP A 239 -20.20 16.14 -10.90
N ILE A 240 -21.38 16.48 -10.40
CA ILE A 240 -22.47 15.55 -10.07
C ILE A 240 -23.77 16.04 -10.71
N SER A 241 -24.38 15.22 -11.57
CA SER A 241 -25.66 15.54 -12.22
C SER A 241 -26.69 14.43 -11.96
N LEU A 242 -27.81 14.78 -11.32
CA LEU A 242 -28.92 13.84 -11.09
C LEU A 242 -29.85 13.77 -12.30
N ARG A 243 -30.09 12.55 -12.80
CA ARG A 243 -30.93 12.31 -13.96
C ARG A 243 -32.37 11.89 -13.57
N PRO A 244 -33.38 12.22 -14.40
CA PRO A 244 -34.77 11.81 -14.15
C PRO A 244 -35.00 10.29 -14.17
N ASP A 245 -34.09 9.49 -14.73
CA ASP A 245 -34.17 8.04 -14.85
C ASP A 245 -33.58 7.28 -13.64
N GLY A 246 -33.35 7.96 -12.51
CA GLY A 246 -32.84 7.33 -11.29
C GLY A 246 -31.34 7.00 -11.35
N ARG A 247 -30.58 7.69 -12.21
CA ARG A 247 -29.11 7.60 -12.26
C ARG A 247 -28.46 8.91 -11.81
N VAL A 248 -27.20 8.78 -11.39
CA VAL A 248 -26.28 9.87 -11.09
C VAL A 248 -25.15 9.81 -12.11
N ASP A 249 -24.96 10.88 -12.88
CA ASP A 249 -23.74 11.06 -13.66
C ASP A 249 -22.68 11.66 -12.73
N LEU A 250 -21.51 11.02 -12.67
CA LEU A 250 -20.33 11.48 -11.92
C LEU A 250 -19.16 11.69 -12.86
N LYS A 251 -18.47 12.83 -12.74
CA LYS A 251 -17.32 13.20 -13.56
C LYS A 251 -16.22 13.78 -12.68
N GLY A 252 -14.95 13.48 -12.96
CA GLY A 252 -13.82 14.19 -12.35
C GLY A 252 -13.72 15.62 -12.89
N SER A 253 -13.65 16.63 -12.02
CA SER A 253 -13.58 18.03 -12.49
C SER A 253 -12.15 18.43 -12.84
N GLU A 254 -11.94 18.94 -14.07
CA GLU A 254 -10.68 19.59 -14.46
C GLU A 254 -10.65 21.08 -14.06
N ALA A 255 -11.83 21.68 -13.85
CA ALA A 255 -12.05 23.13 -13.81
C ALA A 255 -11.73 23.77 -12.44
N GLY A 256 -10.56 23.49 -11.86
CA GLY A 256 -10.16 23.96 -10.52
C GLY A 256 -8.67 24.26 -10.31
N PHE A 257 -7.77 23.69 -11.10
CA PHE A 257 -6.32 23.73 -10.81
C PHE A 257 -5.51 24.64 -11.72
N GLN A 258 -4.73 25.54 -11.12
CA GLN A 258 -3.41 25.88 -11.69
C GLN A 258 -2.62 24.57 -11.82
N GLN A 259 -1.90 24.38 -12.94
CA GLN A 259 -1.12 23.16 -13.18
C GLN A 259 -0.34 22.74 -11.93
N GLY A 260 -0.79 21.63 -11.32
CA GLY A 260 0.10 20.85 -10.46
C GLY A 260 1.32 20.50 -11.29
N ARG A 261 2.52 20.66 -10.73
CA ARG A 261 3.74 20.30 -11.44
C ARG A 261 3.70 18.79 -11.69
N ASP A 262 3.51 18.40 -12.95
CA ASP A 262 4.05 17.15 -13.46
C ASP A 262 5.48 17.00 -12.91
N LEU A 263 5.86 15.79 -12.48
CA LEU A 263 7.18 15.50 -11.89
C LEU A 263 8.23 15.38 -12.99
N THR A 264 8.34 16.48 -13.70
CA THR A 264 9.24 16.74 -14.82
C THR A 264 10.70 16.61 -14.42
N ASP A 265 11.54 16.28 -15.39
CA ASP A 265 12.98 16.42 -15.24
C ASP A 265 13.39 17.89 -15.04
N ARG A 266 14.68 18.15 -14.79
CA ARG A 266 15.24 19.50 -14.66
C ARG A 266 15.11 20.37 -15.94
N THR A 267 14.49 19.87 -17.00
CA THR A 267 14.23 20.55 -18.27
C THR A 267 12.73 20.72 -18.59
N GLY A 268 11.83 20.27 -17.70
CA GLY A 268 10.38 20.44 -17.87
C GLY A 268 9.68 19.35 -18.69
N ARG A 269 10.28 18.16 -18.86
CA ARG A 269 9.66 17.04 -19.60
C ARG A 269 9.11 15.96 -18.67
N LYS A 270 7.92 15.43 -18.98
CA LYS A 270 7.39 14.22 -18.33
C LYS A 270 8.39 13.09 -18.47
N MET A 271 8.79 12.49 -17.35
CA MET A 271 9.76 11.42 -17.28
C MET A 271 9.08 10.05 -17.45
N LYS A 272 9.82 9.12 -18.06
CA LYS A 272 9.50 7.69 -18.04
C LYS A 272 10.56 6.98 -17.21
N LEU A 273 10.13 6.43 -16.08
CA LEU A 273 10.97 5.83 -15.06
C LEU A 273 10.73 4.31 -15.02
N PRO A 274 11.72 3.47 -15.37
CA PRO A 274 11.61 2.02 -15.20
C PRO A 274 11.37 1.67 -13.72
N ILE A 275 10.28 0.95 -13.48
CA ILE A 275 9.83 0.56 -12.13
C ILE A 275 9.53 -0.93 -12.09
N PHE A 276 9.86 -1.56 -10.97
CA PHE A 276 9.63 -2.98 -10.71
C PHE A 276 9.00 -3.13 -9.33
N ILE A 277 8.21 -4.18 -9.11
CA ILE A 277 7.90 -4.66 -7.75
C ILE A 277 8.57 -6.03 -7.61
N ALA A 278 9.30 -6.22 -6.52
CA ALA A 278 9.97 -7.48 -6.22
C ALA A 278 9.81 -7.88 -4.76
N ASP A 279 9.38 -9.12 -4.57
CA ASP A 279 9.34 -9.81 -3.30
C ASP A 279 10.74 -10.26 -2.91
N ALA A 280 11.24 -9.76 -1.79
CA ALA A 280 12.50 -10.18 -1.20
C ALA A 280 12.29 -11.24 -0.09
N PHE A 281 13.31 -12.09 0.11
CA PHE A 281 13.30 -13.22 1.07
C PHE A 281 12.25 -14.30 0.74
N THR A 282 12.04 -14.58 -0.55
CA THR A 282 11.18 -15.66 -1.07
C THR A 282 11.58 -16.04 -2.50
N ALA A 283 11.32 -17.29 -2.90
CA ALA A 283 11.37 -17.71 -4.31
C ALA A 283 9.98 -17.67 -4.99
N THR A 284 8.92 -17.46 -4.21
CA THR A 284 7.51 -17.49 -4.64
C THR A 284 6.92 -16.09 -4.56
N ALA A 285 6.24 -15.65 -5.62
CA ALA A 285 5.47 -14.40 -5.68
C ALA A 285 4.34 -14.36 -4.63
N PHE A 286 3.93 -13.15 -4.25
CA PHE A 286 2.87 -12.88 -3.25
C PHE A 286 3.25 -13.35 -1.82
N ARG A 287 4.56 -13.54 -1.58
CA ARG A 287 5.17 -13.91 -0.29
C ARG A 287 6.32 -12.95 0.04
N GLY A 288 7.19 -13.25 0.99
CA GLY A 288 8.34 -12.38 1.29
C GLY A 288 7.92 -10.97 1.71
N ASN A 289 8.76 -9.98 1.40
CA ASN A 289 8.47 -8.56 1.61
C ASN A 289 8.57 -7.78 0.28
N PRO A 290 7.48 -7.17 -0.21
CA PRO A 290 7.47 -6.47 -1.49
C PRO A 290 8.09 -5.09 -1.37
N ALA A 291 9.00 -4.77 -2.29
CA ALA A 291 9.52 -3.42 -2.47
C ALA A 291 9.40 -2.98 -3.93
N ALA A 292 9.06 -1.70 -4.12
CA ALA A 292 9.16 -1.07 -5.42
C ALA A 292 10.63 -0.69 -5.68
N VAL A 293 11.10 -0.84 -6.92
CA VAL A 293 12.47 -0.50 -7.32
C VAL A 293 12.42 0.38 -8.56
N CYS A 294 12.88 1.62 -8.43
CA CYS A 294 12.99 2.60 -9.50
C CYS A 294 14.45 2.70 -9.99
N LEU A 295 14.68 2.65 -11.30
CA LEU A 295 16.01 2.80 -11.90
C LEU A 295 16.19 4.22 -12.47
N LEU A 296 16.94 5.05 -11.75
CA LEU A 296 17.15 6.46 -12.08
C LEU A 296 18.21 6.66 -13.17
N GLU A 297 17.73 6.76 -14.41
CA GLU A 297 18.55 7.23 -15.55
C GLU A 297 19.02 8.68 -15.36
N ASN A 298 18.20 9.51 -14.73
CA ASN A 298 18.43 10.93 -14.39
C ASN A 298 18.08 11.20 -12.92
N ALA A 299 18.60 12.30 -12.36
CA ALA A 299 18.22 12.72 -11.02
C ALA A 299 16.81 13.35 -10.98
N LEU A 300 15.91 12.78 -10.17
CA LEU A 300 14.59 13.34 -9.91
C LEU A 300 14.66 14.68 -9.15
N ALA A 301 13.52 15.37 -9.07
CA ALA A 301 13.29 16.41 -8.07
C ALA A 301 13.42 15.89 -6.62
N GLU A 302 13.59 16.81 -5.68
CA GLU A 302 13.91 16.52 -4.28
C GLU A 302 12.76 15.79 -3.56
N ASP A 303 11.53 16.28 -3.75
CA ASP A 303 10.29 15.74 -3.21
C ASP A 303 9.73 14.55 -4.01
N ALA A 304 10.03 14.47 -5.31
CA ALA A 304 9.55 13.44 -6.22
C ALA A 304 9.72 12.00 -5.70
N HIS A 305 10.88 11.69 -5.10
CA HIS A 305 11.15 10.39 -4.48
C HIS A 305 10.08 10.01 -3.45
N GLN A 306 9.67 10.99 -2.63
CA GLN A 306 8.71 10.81 -1.56
C GLN A 306 7.25 10.85 -2.06
N GLN A 307 6.97 11.53 -3.17
CA GLN A 307 5.68 11.43 -3.86
C GLN A 307 5.49 10.03 -4.45
N ILE A 308 6.45 9.54 -5.23
CA ILE A 308 6.43 8.19 -5.83
C ILE A 308 6.31 7.10 -4.75
N ALA A 309 7.05 7.22 -3.64
CA ALA A 309 6.96 6.26 -2.53
C ALA A 309 5.63 6.29 -1.76
N ARG A 310 4.87 7.38 -1.85
CA ARG A 310 3.47 7.44 -1.38
C ARG A 310 2.54 6.75 -2.33
N GLU A 311 2.76 6.93 -3.63
CA GLU A 311 1.91 6.34 -4.66
C GLU A 311 2.00 4.81 -4.70
N MET A 312 3.22 4.27 -4.61
CA MET A 312 3.41 2.82 -4.60
C MET A 312 2.87 2.16 -3.32
N ASN A 313 2.75 2.91 -2.23
CA ASN A 313 2.18 2.48 -0.94
C ASN A 313 2.74 1.17 -0.32
N LEU A 314 3.86 0.63 -0.83
CA LEU A 314 4.56 -0.55 -0.30
C LEU A 314 5.38 -0.20 0.95
N SER A 315 5.92 -1.24 1.62
CA SER A 315 6.85 -1.11 2.76
C SER A 315 7.93 -0.05 2.49
N GLU A 316 8.67 -0.23 1.39
CA GLU A 316 9.59 0.76 0.86
C GLU A 316 9.62 0.80 -0.68
N THR A 317 9.87 1.99 -1.22
CA THR A 317 10.32 2.22 -2.60
C THR A 317 11.81 2.54 -2.59
N ALA A 318 12.58 1.69 -3.28
CA ALA A 318 14.00 1.86 -3.53
C ALA A 318 14.26 2.69 -4.79
N PHE A 319 15.25 3.58 -4.75
CA PHE A 319 15.72 4.37 -5.89
C PHE A 319 17.20 4.06 -6.15
N VAL A 320 17.46 3.27 -7.19
CA VAL A 320 18.82 2.95 -7.65
C VAL A 320 19.26 4.04 -8.63
N ARG A 321 20.41 4.67 -8.41
CA ARG A 321 20.98 5.68 -9.33
C ARG A 321 22.39 5.32 -9.77
N LYS A 322 22.72 5.71 -11.00
CA LYS A 322 24.10 5.85 -11.48
C LYS A 322 24.87 6.85 -10.60
N LEU A 323 26.18 6.66 -10.45
CA LEU A 323 27.06 7.55 -9.69
C LEU A 323 27.84 8.51 -10.60
N GLN A 324 28.19 8.06 -11.79
CA GLN A 324 28.89 8.80 -12.83
C GLN A 324 28.06 8.84 -14.14
N PRO A 325 28.24 9.86 -15.02
CA PRO A 325 27.51 9.92 -16.29
C PRO A 325 27.80 8.76 -17.25
N SER A 326 28.95 8.08 -17.08
CA SER A 326 29.37 6.91 -17.85
C SER A 326 28.89 5.56 -17.29
N ASP A 327 28.24 5.54 -16.12
CA ASP A 327 27.69 4.31 -15.56
C ASP A 327 26.52 3.78 -16.39
N ASN A 328 26.29 2.47 -16.33
CA ASN A 328 25.08 1.85 -16.87
C ASN A 328 24.65 0.66 -16.00
N PHE A 329 23.35 0.35 -16.00
CA PHE A 329 22.79 -0.67 -15.11
C PHE A 329 23.17 -2.13 -15.47
N THR A 330 23.83 -2.39 -16.60
CA THR A 330 24.22 -3.74 -17.04
C THR A 330 25.70 -4.09 -16.77
N GLN A 331 26.58 -3.09 -16.67
CA GLN A 331 28.03 -3.25 -16.52
C GLN A 331 28.61 -2.60 -15.26
N SER A 332 28.05 -1.49 -14.77
CA SER A 332 28.53 -0.89 -13.52
C SER A 332 28.24 -1.82 -12.33
N SER A 333 29.19 -1.89 -11.40
CA SER A 333 29.10 -2.67 -10.16
C SER A 333 28.79 -1.82 -8.93
N CYS A 334 28.77 -0.49 -9.08
CA CYS A 334 28.55 0.46 -8.00
C CYS A 334 27.42 1.44 -8.34
N PHE A 335 26.47 1.61 -7.43
CA PHE A 335 25.28 2.45 -7.61
C PHE A 335 24.97 3.23 -6.33
N GLY A 336 24.33 4.39 -6.44
CA GLY A 336 23.71 5.04 -5.29
C GLY A 336 22.35 4.39 -4.99
N LEU A 337 22.00 4.25 -3.71
CA LEU A 337 20.72 3.69 -3.29
C LEU A 337 20.11 4.50 -2.15
N ARG A 338 18.80 4.79 -2.29
CA ARG A 338 17.94 5.43 -1.28
C ARG A 338 16.67 4.59 -1.11
N TRP A 339 16.03 4.64 0.05
CA TRP A 339 14.76 3.95 0.29
C TRP A 339 13.78 4.88 1.01
N PHE A 340 12.53 4.87 0.56
CA PHE A 340 11.47 5.71 1.09
C PHE A 340 10.27 4.85 1.45
N THR A 341 9.78 5.01 2.69
CA THR A 341 8.42 4.62 3.05
C THR A 341 7.44 5.66 2.50
N PRO A 342 6.11 5.42 2.54
CA PRO A 342 5.11 6.46 2.26
C PRO A 342 5.20 7.71 3.17
N MET A 343 5.94 7.65 4.28
CA MET A 343 6.04 8.75 5.25
C MET A 343 7.37 9.49 5.20
N SER A 344 8.51 8.78 5.17
CA SER A 344 9.86 9.36 5.13
C SER A 344 10.88 8.48 4.37
N GLU A 345 12.00 9.09 3.96
CA GLU A 345 13.25 8.37 3.68
C GLU A 345 13.71 7.58 4.93
N VAL A 346 14.35 6.43 4.73
CA VAL A 346 14.94 5.61 5.81
C VAL A 346 16.43 5.37 5.54
N PRO A 347 17.30 5.37 6.58
CA PRO A 347 18.75 5.34 6.37
C PRO A 347 19.29 3.96 5.96
N LEU A 348 18.49 2.89 6.12
CA LEU A 348 18.86 1.51 5.85
C LEU A 348 17.60 0.64 5.68
N CYS A 349 17.38 0.03 4.51
CA CYS A 349 16.36 -1.00 4.33
C CYS A 349 16.95 -2.29 3.74
N GLY A 350 16.71 -3.43 4.39
CA GLY A 350 17.30 -4.71 4.01
C GLY A 350 16.59 -5.37 2.81
N HIS A 351 15.28 -5.56 2.89
CA HIS A 351 14.53 -6.28 1.86
C HIS A 351 14.52 -5.51 0.53
N ALA A 352 14.37 -4.17 0.58
CA ALA A 352 14.40 -3.32 -0.61
C ALA A 352 15.80 -3.24 -1.26
N THR A 353 16.88 -3.51 -0.52
CA THR A 353 18.23 -3.72 -1.10
C THR A 353 18.32 -5.05 -1.84
N LEU A 354 17.73 -6.12 -1.29
CA LEU A 354 17.67 -7.44 -1.95
C LEU A 354 16.86 -7.36 -3.25
N ALA A 355 15.69 -6.71 -3.20
CA ALA A 355 14.87 -6.39 -4.37
C ALA A 355 15.66 -5.59 -5.43
N SER A 356 16.40 -4.55 -5.03
CA SER A 356 17.23 -3.75 -5.94
C SER A 356 18.32 -4.59 -6.62
N ALA A 357 18.98 -5.47 -5.88
CA ALA A 357 19.96 -6.40 -6.43
C ALA A 357 19.32 -7.45 -7.36
N ALA A 358 18.12 -7.95 -7.02
CA ALA A 358 17.38 -8.91 -7.84
C ALA A 358 16.95 -8.31 -9.18
N VAL A 359 16.46 -7.07 -9.19
CA VAL A 359 16.15 -6.34 -10.43
C VAL A 359 17.41 -6.21 -11.30
N LEU A 360 18.53 -5.77 -10.73
CA LEU A 360 19.78 -5.62 -11.48
C LEU A 360 20.31 -6.96 -12.02
N PHE A 361 20.42 -8.00 -11.18
CA PHE A 361 20.94 -9.32 -11.61
C PHE A 361 19.99 -10.09 -12.52
N HIS A 362 18.66 -10.03 -12.29
CA HIS A 362 17.71 -10.96 -12.90
C HIS A 362 16.83 -10.34 -13.99
N LYS A 363 16.49 -9.05 -13.91
CA LYS A 363 15.77 -8.34 -14.99
C LYS A 363 16.75 -7.64 -15.93
N ILE A 364 17.59 -6.75 -15.40
CA ILE A 364 18.57 -5.97 -16.18
C ILE A 364 19.76 -6.81 -16.67
N LYS A 365 19.96 -8.01 -16.10
CA LYS A 365 21.06 -8.93 -16.43
C LYS A 365 22.45 -8.31 -16.21
N ASN A 366 22.62 -7.56 -15.12
CA ASN A 366 23.91 -7.01 -14.73
C ASN A 366 24.97 -8.13 -14.66
N THR A 367 26.11 -7.87 -15.28
CA THR A 367 27.16 -8.87 -15.55
C THR A 367 28.09 -9.14 -14.37
N ASN A 368 28.02 -8.34 -13.30
CA ASN A 368 28.87 -8.49 -12.12
C ASN A 368 28.36 -9.62 -11.20
N SER A 369 29.27 -10.22 -10.44
CA SER A 369 28.92 -11.16 -9.35
C SER A 369 28.55 -10.46 -8.05
N THR A 370 28.98 -9.21 -7.89
CA THR A 370 28.80 -8.39 -6.68
C THR A 370 28.38 -6.97 -7.08
N LEU A 371 27.41 -6.42 -6.37
CA LEU A 371 26.97 -5.03 -6.46
C LEU A 371 27.27 -4.32 -5.15
N THR A 372 27.75 -3.08 -5.24
CA THR A 372 27.99 -2.19 -4.09
C THR A 372 27.04 -1.00 -4.18
N PHE A 373 26.21 -0.82 -3.15
CA PHE A 373 25.29 0.29 -3.03
C PHE A 373 25.85 1.34 -2.07
N VAL A 374 25.98 2.59 -2.53
CA VAL A 374 26.39 3.74 -1.74
C VAL A 374 25.14 4.40 -1.15
N THR A 375 25.02 4.40 0.17
CA THR A 375 23.78 4.72 0.90
C THR A 375 24.03 5.69 2.04
N MET A 376 22.97 6.19 2.69
CA MET A 376 23.10 7.03 3.90
C MET A 376 23.81 6.31 5.06
N SER A 377 23.77 4.97 5.11
CA SER A 377 24.48 4.16 6.11
C SER A 377 25.83 3.61 5.61
N GLY A 378 26.40 4.21 4.56
CA GLY A 378 27.65 3.76 3.93
C GLY A 378 27.43 2.71 2.82
N GLU A 379 28.45 1.90 2.56
CA GLU A 379 28.40 0.83 1.55
C GLU A 379 27.66 -0.41 2.04
N LEU A 380 26.71 -0.89 1.22
CA LEU A 380 26.11 -2.22 1.34
C LEU A 380 26.51 -3.08 0.15
N LYS A 381 26.77 -4.38 0.36
CA LYS A 381 27.20 -5.29 -0.70
C LYS A 381 26.18 -6.42 -0.89
N ALA A 382 25.77 -6.61 -2.14
CA ALA A 382 24.87 -7.67 -2.57
C ALA A 382 25.64 -8.61 -3.52
N ARG A 383 25.78 -9.88 -3.12
CA ARG A 383 26.47 -10.91 -3.90
C ARG A 383 25.46 -11.89 -4.47
N ARG A 384 25.62 -12.25 -5.74
CA ARG A 384 24.83 -13.30 -6.38
C ARG A 384 25.32 -14.67 -5.90
N ALA A 385 24.39 -15.50 -5.42
CA ALA A 385 24.61 -16.92 -5.15
C ALA A 385 23.95 -17.77 -6.25
N GLU A 386 23.99 -19.10 -6.10
CA GLU A 386 23.32 -20.05 -6.99
C GLU A 386 21.79 -20.04 -6.80
N ASP A 387 21.35 -19.94 -5.54
CA ASP A 387 19.95 -20.06 -5.11
C ASP A 387 19.33 -18.76 -4.54
N GLY A 388 20.06 -17.64 -4.61
CA GLY A 388 19.58 -16.36 -4.10
C GLY A 388 20.61 -15.22 -4.14
N ILE A 389 20.42 -14.24 -3.27
CA ILE A 389 21.28 -13.06 -3.12
C ILE A 389 21.70 -12.94 -1.65
N VAL A 390 23.01 -12.82 -1.42
CA VAL A 390 23.60 -12.58 -0.09
C VAL A 390 23.80 -11.09 0.12
N LEU A 391 23.19 -10.54 1.17
CA LEU A 391 23.42 -9.17 1.63
C LEU A 391 24.34 -9.15 2.84
N ASP A 392 25.32 -8.24 2.82
CA ASP A 392 26.32 -8.07 3.87
C ASP A 392 25.93 -6.94 4.86
N PHE A 393 25.63 -7.29 6.12
CA PHE A 393 25.22 -6.34 7.17
C PHE A 393 26.10 -6.38 8.43
N PRO A 394 26.11 -5.31 9.25
CA PRO A 394 26.64 -5.36 10.61
C PRO A 394 25.83 -6.34 11.48
N LEU A 395 26.51 -7.08 12.36
CA LEU A 395 25.88 -7.86 13.41
C LEU A 395 25.64 -6.94 14.62
N TYR A 396 24.41 -6.89 15.14
CA TYR A 396 24.07 -6.02 16.29
C TYR A 396 23.75 -6.85 17.53
N PRO A 397 24.44 -6.64 18.66
CA PRO A 397 24.10 -7.31 19.91
C PRO A 397 22.77 -6.80 20.49
N ALA A 398 22.21 -7.58 21.41
CA ALA A 398 21.11 -7.17 22.25
C ALA A 398 21.35 -7.65 23.69
N PHE A 399 21.12 -6.77 24.66
CA PHE A 399 21.53 -6.94 26.05
C PHE A 399 20.33 -7.28 26.95
N PRO A 400 20.53 -8.02 28.07
CA PRO A 400 19.46 -8.31 29.04
C PRO A 400 18.72 -7.07 29.52
N GLN A 401 17.42 -7.21 29.76
CA GLN A 401 16.56 -6.19 30.37
C GLN A 401 15.75 -6.83 31.48
N ASP A 402 15.70 -6.20 32.65
CA ASP A 402 14.94 -6.68 33.80
C ASP A 402 13.44 -6.35 33.62
N PHE A 403 12.57 -7.34 33.87
CA PHE A 403 11.11 -7.20 33.81
C PHE A 403 10.47 -8.26 34.70
N HIS A 404 9.40 -7.90 35.42
CA HIS A 404 8.86 -8.71 36.53
C HIS A 404 7.37 -9.12 36.38
N GLU A 405 6.78 -8.95 35.18
CA GLU A 405 5.31 -9.04 35.00
C GLU A 405 4.86 -10.02 33.89
N VAL A 406 5.75 -10.83 33.31
CA VAL A 406 5.44 -11.64 32.10
C VAL A 406 6.02 -13.07 32.12
N GLU A 407 6.02 -13.70 33.31
CA GLU A 407 6.83 -14.90 33.61
C GLU A 407 6.47 -16.17 32.81
N ASP A 408 5.21 -16.36 32.37
CA ASP A 408 4.79 -17.57 31.63
C ASP A 408 5.02 -17.49 30.11
N LEU A 409 4.75 -16.34 29.50
CA LEU A 409 4.76 -16.19 28.04
C LEU A 409 6.17 -15.92 27.48
N ILE A 410 6.99 -15.18 28.23
CA ILE A 410 8.27 -14.64 27.75
C ILE A 410 9.41 -15.26 28.56
N LYS A 411 10.25 -16.04 27.88
CA LYS A 411 11.42 -16.71 28.48
C LYS A 411 12.70 -15.88 28.40
N ASP A 412 12.77 -14.88 27.53
CA ASP A 412 13.89 -13.92 27.54
C ASP A 412 13.54 -12.56 26.95
N ILE A 413 14.16 -11.49 27.47
CA ILE A 413 14.01 -10.11 27.00
C ILE A 413 15.39 -9.51 26.72
N ARG A 414 15.54 -8.93 25.54
CA ARG A 414 16.78 -8.30 25.08
C ARG A 414 16.52 -6.96 24.39
N TYR A 415 17.40 -5.98 24.56
CA TYR A 415 17.33 -4.70 23.85
C TYR A 415 18.61 -4.41 23.06
N SER A 416 18.47 -4.06 21.78
CA SER A 416 19.56 -3.64 20.90
C SER A 416 19.58 -2.12 20.80
N PRO A 417 20.54 -1.41 21.43
CA PRO A 417 20.55 0.05 21.49
C PRO A 417 20.79 0.69 20.11
N ASP A 418 21.71 0.14 19.31
CA ASP A 418 22.08 0.64 17.99
C ASP A 418 20.89 0.63 17.03
N THR A 419 20.10 -0.45 17.07
CA THR A 419 18.95 -0.65 16.18
C THR A 419 17.62 -0.22 16.79
N ARG A 420 17.60 0.14 18.09
CA ARG A 420 16.44 0.48 18.91
C ARG A 420 15.33 -0.58 18.90
N LYS A 421 15.70 -1.85 18.83
CA LYS A 421 14.76 -2.99 18.83
C LYS A 421 14.69 -3.66 20.19
N LEU A 422 13.47 -3.86 20.67
CA LEU A 422 13.16 -4.75 21.79
C LEU A 422 12.88 -6.14 21.23
N LEU A 423 13.55 -7.16 21.74
CA LEU A 423 13.38 -8.57 21.38
C LEU A 423 12.77 -9.30 22.57
N LEU A 424 11.59 -9.89 22.35
CA LEU A 424 10.94 -10.79 23.29
C LEU A 424 11.00 -12.22 22.71
N ARG A 425 11.64 -13.12 23.46
CA ARG A 425 11.71 -14.54 23.12
C ARG A 425 10.63 -15.28 23.90
N LEU A 426 9.66 -15.82 23.17
CA LEU A 426 8.54 -16.57 23.73
C LEU A 426 9.04 -17.86 24.42
N SER A 427 8.28 -18.43 25.35
CA SER A 427 8.60 -19.71 26.00
C SER A 427 8.69 -20.88 24.99
N ASP A 428 9.50 -21.89 25.32
CA ASP A 428 9.62 -23.13 24.52
C ASP A 428 8.37 -24.05 24.64
N SER A 429 7.36 -23.64 25.41
CA SER A 429 6.03 -24.27 25.47
C SER A 429 5.11 -23.91 24.29
N TYR A 430 5.55 -23.01 23.42
CA TYR A 430 4.82 -22.56 22.23
C TYR A 430 5.50 -23.04 20.95
N ASP A 431 4.72 -23.12 19.86
CA ASP A 431 5.17 -23.59 18.55
C ASP A 431 5.03 -22.49 17.47
N ARG A 432 5.41 -22.85 16.24
CA ARG A 432 5.23 -22.01 15.06
C ARG A 432 3.78 -21.52 14.89
N SER A 433 2.81 -22.41 15.10
CA SER A 433 1.37 -22.16 14.93
C SER A 433 0.88 -21.08 15.90
N PHE A 434 1.32 -21.13 17.16
CA PHE A 434 1.06 -20.07 18.13
C PHE A 434 1.64 -18.74 17.69
N LEU A 435 2.91 -18.69 17.22
CA LEU A 435 3.52 -17.45 16.75
C LEU A 435 2.81 -16.87 15.51
N GLU A 436 2.37 -17.71 14.57
CA GLU A 436 1.60 -17.29 13.38
C GLU A 436 0.19 -16.79 13.74
N THR A 437 -0.46 -17.38 14.74
CA THR A 437 -1.84 -17.01 15.15
C THR A 437 -1.92 -15.91 16.22
N LEU A 438 -0.82 -15.60 16.93
CA LEU A 438 -0.75 -14.60 17.98
C LEU A 438 -1.20 -13.21 17.50
N ARG A 439 -2.13 -12.58 18.23
CA ARG A 439 -2.65 -11.24 17.92
C ARG A 439 -2.00 -10.19 18.82
N VAL A 440 -1.01 -9.49 18.27
CA VAL A 440 -0.32 -8.37 18.95
C VAL A 440 -1.13 -7.09 18.73
N ASN A 441 -1.58 -6.44 19.82
CA ASN A 441 -2.14 -5.10 19.73
C ASN A 441 -1.01 -4.06 19.72
N THR A 442 -0.77 -3.43 18.58
CA THR A 442 0.32 -2.46 18.38
C THR A 442 -0.10 -1.00 18.54
N GLU A 443 -1.41 -0.70 18.56
CA GLU A 443 -1.97 0.66 18.69
C GLU A 443 -1.52 1.44 19.95
N PRO A 444 -1.42 0.85 21.15
CA PRO A 444 -0.97 1.58 22.34
C PRO A 444 0.55 1.79 22.38
N LEU A 445 1.36 1.02 21.65
CA LEU A 445 2.82 1.00 21.84
C LEU A 445 3.51 2.36 21.59
N PRO A 446 3.16 3.14 20.54
CA PRO A 446 3.67 4.50 20.36
C PRO A 446 3.16 5.53 21.39
N ARG A 447 2.05 5.23 22.09
CA ARG A 447 1.54 6.07 23.19
C ARG A 447 2.18 5.74 24.53
N MET A 448 2.58 4.49 24.73
CA MET A 448 3.28 4.02 25.94
C MET A 448 4.76 4.41 25.89
N GLU A 449 5.48 4.04 24.82
CA GLU A 449 6.89 4.35 24.65
C GLU A 449 7.09 5.61 23.80
N LYS A 450 6.99 6.76 24.47
CA LYS A 450 7.16 8.11 23.86
C LYS A 450 8.62 8.58 23.82
N THR A 451 9.57 7.88 24.45
CA THR A 451 10.96 8.37 24.58
C THR A 451 11.81 8.16 23.32
N GLY A 452 11.32 7.37 22.36
CA GLY A 452 12.02 7.02 21.13
C GLY A 452 13.21 6.08 21.35
N LYS A 453 13.27 5.41 22.52
CA LYS A 453 14.24 4.35 22.85
C LYS A 453 13.92 3.06 22.10
N VAL A 454 12.65 2.70 21.98
CA VAL A 454 12.19 1.58 21.16
C VAL A 454 11.57 2.12 19.87
N LYS A 455 11.91 1.49 18.75
CA LYS A 455 11.33 1.76 17.42
C LYS A 455 10.78 0.51 16.72
N GLY A 456 11.00 -0.67 17.30
CA GLY A 456 10.49 -1.93 16.79
C GLY A 456 10.50 -3.03 17.84
N LEU A 457 9.54 -3.94 17.71
CA LEU A 457 9.33 -5.10 18.56
C LEU A 457 9.57 -6.37 17.73
N ILE A 458 10.56 -7.16 18.12
CA ILE A 458 10.80 -8.50 17.60
C ILE A 458 10.14 -9.50 18.55
N LEU A 459 9.24 -10.33 18.05
CA LEU A 459 8.85 -11.58 18.72
C LEU A 459 9.63 -12.73 18.09
N THR A 460 10.13 -13.65 18.90
CA THR A 460 10.88 -14.81 18.38
C THR A 460 10.70 -16.07 19.21
N LEU A 461 10.84 -17.22 18.56
CA LEU A 461 10.65 -18.54 19.12
C LEU A 461 11.77 -19.45 18.59
N ARG A 462 12.16 -20.46 19.37
CA ARG A 462 13.13 -21.47 18.91
C ARG A 462 12.52 -22.29 17.75
N GLY A 463 13.37 -22.72 16.84
CA GLY A 463 13.03 -23.67 15.80
C GLY A 463 12.67 -25.05 16.34
N GLU A 464 11.97 -25.83 15.51
CA GLU A 464 11.57 -27.19 15.83
C GLU A 464 12.71 -28.20 15.61
N PRO A 465 12.69 -29.38 16.26
CA PRO A 465 13.76 -30.36 16.13
C PRO A 465 14.01 -30.84 14.69
N GLU A 466 15.27 -31.15 14.41
CA GLU A 466 15.75 -31.69 13.15
C GLU A 466 15.05 -33.03 12.84
N GLY A 467 14.25 -33.04 11.76
CA GLY A 467 13.35 -34.15 11.41
C GLY A 467 12.07 -33.72 10.71
N GLN A 468 11.60 -32.49 10.94
CA GLN A 468 10.57 -31.85 10.12
C GLN A 468 11.21 -31.09 8.95
N THR A 469 10.57 -31.11 7.77
CA THR A 469 11.07 -30.45 6.55
C THR A 469 10.04 -29.50 5.97
N PRO A 470 10.40 -28.24 5.63
CA PRO A 470 11.70 -27.59 5.85
C PRO A 470 11.99 -27.29 7.34
N HIS A 471 13.24 -27.52 7.76
CA HIS A 471 13.73 -27.21 9.11
C HIS A 471 14.17 -25.74 9.22
N TYR A 472 13.87 -25.11 10.35
CA TYR A 472 14.29 -23.76 10.73
C TYR A 472 14.90 -23.79 12.13
N ASP A 473 15.98 -23.04 12.35
CA ASP A 473 16.64 -22.88 13.64
C ASP A 473 15.90 -21.93 14.59
N PHE A 474 15.18 -20.95 14.02
CA PHE A 474 14.29 -20.05 14.76
C PHE A 474 13.19 -19.43 13.90
N TYR A 475 12.13 -18.99 14.58
CA TYR A 475 11.00 -18.27 14.02
C TYR A 475 10.96 -16.82 14.54
N SER A 476 10.44 -15.88 13.75
CA SER A 476 10.29 -14.48 14.18
C SER A 476 9.04 -13.79 13.63
N ARG A 477 8.62 -12.68 14.26
CA ARG A 477 7.70 -11.65 13.72
C ARG A 477 8.20 -10.27 14.15
N TYR A 478 7.94 -9.23 13.36
CA TYR A 478 8.44 -7.89 13.63
C TYR A 478 7.35 -6.82 13.45
N PHE A 479 7.22 -5.95 14.45
CA PHE A 479 6.18 -4.92 14.55
C PHE A 479 6.84 -3.56 14.74
N ALA A 480 6.48 -2.55 13.95
CA ALA A 480 7.13 -1.24 13.96
C ALA A 480 6.13 -0.06 13.95
N PRO A 481 5.13 -0.03 14.87
CA PRO A 481 4.07 0.99 14.86
C PRO A 481 4.60 2.42 15.03
N TRP A 482 5.77 2.60 15.65
CA TRP A 482 6.46 3.90 15.78
C TRP A 482 6.86 4.55 14.43
N VAL A 483 6.90 3.78 13.34
CA VAL A 483 7.11 4.29 11.96
C VAL A 483 5.89 4.08 11.06
N GLY A 484 4.73 3.76 11.63
CA GLY A 484 3.47 3.58 10.90
C GLY A 484 3.25 2.19 10.29
N LEU A 485 4.14 1.23 10.53
CA LEU A 485 4.03 -0.15 10.01
C LEU A 485 3.59 -1.11 11.12
N PRO A 486 2.33 -1.60 11.14
CA PRO A 486 1.83 -2.45 12.23
C PRO A 486 2.63 -3.75 12.37
N GLU A 487 2.87 -4.45 11.26
CA GLU A 487 3.72 -5.64 11.16
C GLU A 487 4.46 -5.61 9.80
N ASP A 488 5.74 -5.95 9.80
CA ASP A 488 6.59 -6.00 8.61
C ASP A 488 6.67 -7.44 8.06
N PRO A 489 6.47 -7.68 6.75
CA PRO A 489 6.48 -9.03 6.21
C PRO A 489 7.79 -9.81 6.42
N VAL A 490 8.96 -9.22 6.09
CA VAL A 490 10.28 -9.83 6.33
C VAL A 490 11.37 -8.79 6.57
N THR A 491 12.02 -8.85 7.73
CA THR A 491 12.83 -7.76 8.27
C THR A 491 14.32 -8.13 8.38
N GLY A 492 15.10 -7.88 7.33
CA GLY A 492 16.56 -8.07 7.37
C GLY A 492 17.23 -7.31 8.54
N ALA A 493 16.77 -6.09 8.82
CA ALA A 493 17.27 -5.25 9.92
C ALA A 493 16.81 -5.69 11.33
N ALA A 494 15.92 -6.68 11.47
CA ALA A 494 15.68 -7.42 12.71
C ALA A 494 16.56 -8.67 12.77
N HIS A 495 16.80 -9.31 11.62
CA HIS A 495 17.66 -10.48 11.52
C HIS A 495 19.13 -10.17 11.87
N THR A 496 19.62 -8.96 11.66
CA THR A 496 20.92 -8.51 12.21
C THR A 496 21.04 -8.57 13.74
N VAL A 497 19.91 -8.54 14.46
CA VAL A 497 19.83 -8.69 15.93
C VAL A 497 19.56 -10.15 16.32
N LEU A 498 18.57 -10.78 15.67
CA LEU A 498 18.23 -12.19 15.89
C LEU A 498 19.42 -13.12 15.65
N SER A 499 20.26 -12.83 14.66
CA SER A 499 21.48 -13.59 14.37
C SER A 499 22.46 -13.58 15.54
N SER A 500 22.65 -12.43 16.21
CA SER A 500 23.52 -12.34 17.38
C SER A 500 22.93 -13.09 18.57
N TYR A 501 21.61 -13.04 18.74
CA TYR A 501 20.90 -13.72 19.81
C TYR A 501 20.91 -15.24 19.63
N TRP A 502 20.37 -15.74 18.51
CA TRP A 502 20.23 -17.18 18.28
C TRP A 502 21.56 -17.90 18.06
N SER A 503 22.59 -17.23 17.52
CA SER A 503 23.94 -17.82 17.48
C SER A 503 24.46 -18.15 18.89
N GLN A 504 24.23 -17.28 19.86
CA GLN A 504 24.60 -17.52 21.26
C GLN A 504 23.73 -18.59 21.92
N GLN A 505 22.42 -18.61 21.64
CA GLN A 505 21.48 -19.60 22.23
C GLN A 505 21.62 -21.01 21.64
N LEU A 506 22.10 -21.15 20.39
CA LEU A 506 22.19 -22.43 19.68
C LEU A 506 23.63 -22.93 19.51
N GLY A 507 24.64 -22.09 19.73
CA GLY A 507 26.05 -22.40 19.44
C GLY A 507 26.37 -22.47 17.94
N LYS A 508 25.46 -22.02 17.07
CA LYS A 508 25.56 -22.09 15.60
C LYS A 508 26.08 -20.80 14.99
N ARG A 509 26.76 -20.89 13.84
CA ARG A 509 27.15 -19.74 12.99
C ARG A 509 26.36 -19.67 11.68
N GLU A 510 26.05 -20.84 11.13
CA GLU A 510 25.08 -21.02 10.04
C GLU A 510 23.72 -21.35 10.65
N MET A 511 22.66 -20.64 10.25
CA MET A 511 21.29 -20.84 10.72
C MET A 511 20.29 -20.54 9.60
N ARG A 512 19.13 -21.21 9.61
CA ARG A 512 17.99 -20.88 8.73
C ARG A 512 16.81 -20.36 9.54
N ALA A 513 16.24 -19.23 9.12
CA ALA A 513 15.16 -18.53 9.82
C ALA A 513 13.91 -18.38 8.95
N PHE A 514 12.74 -18.36 9.60
CA PHE A 514 11.47 -18.02 8.96
C PHE A 514 10.77 -16.87 9.71
N GLN A 515 10.37 -15.82 9.01
CA GLN A 515 9.54 -14.75 9.57
C GLN A 515 8.07 -15.10 9.37
N CYS A 516 7.38 -15.44 10.46
CA CYS A 516 5.98 -15.90 10.58
C CYS A 516 4.93 -14.79 10.35
N SER A 517 5.18 -13.88 9.41
CA SER A 517 4.19 -12.90 8.96
C SER A 517 3.15 -13.54 8.03
N ARG A 518 2.08 -12.80 7.70
CA ARG A 518 1.01 -13.31 6.82
C ARG A 518 1.46 -13.63 5.39
N ARG A 519 2.58 -13.06 4.92
CA ARG A 519 3.23 -13.43 3.65
C ARG A 519 4.21 -14.59 3.87
N GLY A 520 4.97 -14.53 4.96
CA GLY A 520 6.03 -15.47 5.30
C GLY A 520 7.28 -15.26 4.45
N GLY A 521 8.47 -15.48 5.01
CA GLY A 521 9.71 -15.40 4.26
C GLY A 521 10.89 -16.09 4.94
N GLU A 522 11.88 -16.42 4.13
CA GLU A 522 12.98 -17.33 4.46
C GLU A 522 14.34 -16.62 4.34
N LEU A 523 15.21 -16.85 5.32
CA LEU A 523 16.57 -16.32 5.35
C LEU A 523 17.54 -17.42 5.76
N ASP A 524 18.59 -17.64 4.97
CA ASP A 524 19.79 -18.33 5.45
C ASP A 524 20.77 -17.28 5.99
N ILE A 525 21.44 -17.60 7.08
CA ILE A 525 22.18 -16.65 7.93
C ILE A 525 23.57 -17.22 8.22
N SER A 526 24.63 -16.50 7.85
CA SER A 526 26.01 -16.83 8.18
C SER A 526 26.66 -15.70 8.99
N LEU A 527 27.08 -16.01 10.23
CA LEU A 527 27.87 -15.10 11.05
C LEU A 527 29.35 -15.17 10.68
N ARG A 528 29.92 -14.06 10.22
CA ARG A 528 31.31 -13.96 9.76
C ARG A 528 32.29 -13.66 10.90
N PRO A 529 33.59 -14.02 10.76
CA PRO A 529 34.59 -13.77 11.81
C PRO A 529 34.86 -12.29 12.08
N ASP A 530 34.54 -11.40 11.13
CA ASP A 530 34.78 -9.94 11.17
C ASP A 530 33.66 -9.14 11.87
N GLY A 531 32.78 -9.81 12.64
CA GLY A 531 31.68 -9.15 13.35
C GLY A 531 30.52 -8.72 12.44
N ARG A 532 30.41 -9.32 11.25
CA ARG A 532 29.36 -9.07 10.27
C ARG A 532 28.46 -10.29 10.08
N VAL A 533 27.31 -10.09 9.46
CA VAL A 533 26.35 -11.16 9.13
C VAL A 533 25.95 -11.07 7.67
N ASP A 534 26.11 -12.20 6.98
CA ASP A 534 25.58 -12.41 5.65
C ASP A 534 24.13 -12.93 5.79
N LEU A 535 23.17 -12.22 5.20
CA LEU A 535 21.78 -12.64 5.10
C LEU A 535 21.48 -12.99 3.64
N LYS A 536 21.26 -14.28 3.35
CA LYS A 536 20.88 -14.75 2.01
C LYS A 536 19.36 -14.95 1.93
N GLY A 537 18.77 -14.52 0.82
CA GLY A 537 17.38 -14.82 0.47
C GLY A 537 17.16 -14.88 -1.04
N GLY A 538 16.10 -15.56 -1.46
CA GLY A 538 15.59 -15.48 -2.83
C GLY A 538 14.87 -14.14 -3.08
N ALA A 539 14.57 -13.87 -4.35
CA ALA A 539 13.61 -12.84 -4.72
C ALA A 539 12.75 -13.25 -5.93
N ALA A 540 11.47 -12.86 -5.91
CA ALA A 540 10.57 -12.97 -7.05
C ALA A 540 10.19 -11.57 -7.56
N VAL A 541 10.60 -11.21 -8.78
CA VAL A 541 10.22 -9.93 -9.39
C VAL A 541 8.85 -10.09 -10.07
N VAL A 542 7.82 -9.58 -9.40
CA VAL A 542 6.40 -9.78 -9.74
C VAL A 542 5.87 -8.77 -10.76
N LEU A 543 6.37 -7.53 -10.74
CA LEU A 543 6.01 -6.48 -11.71
C LEU A 543 7.24 -5.87 -12.38
N GLU A 544 7.08 -5.49 -13.65
CA GLU A 544 8.05 -4.75 -14.46
C GLU A 544 7.29 -3.77 -15.35
N GLY A 545 7.53 -2.47 -15.22
CA GLY A 545 6.74 -1.45 -15.90
C GLY A 545 7.46 -0.12 -16.05
N THR A 546 6.71 0.93 -16.35
CA THR A 546 7.24 2.30 -16.50
C THR A 546 6.29 3.28 -15.84
N LEU A 547 6.74 3.89 -14.74
CA LEU A 547 6.05 5.01 -14.14
C LEU A 547 6.21 6.23 -15.06
N THR A 548 5.11 6.91 -15.37
CA THR A 548 5.14 8.24 -16.00
C THR A 548 4.99 9.27 -14.91
N VAL A 549 5.86 10.28 -14.92
CA VAL A 549 6.00 11.32 -13.88
C VAL A 549 6.07 12.70 -14.52
#